data_AF-A0A6S6RUV4-F1
#
_entry.id   AF-A0A6S6RUV4-F1
#
_cell.length_a   1.000
_cell.length_b   1.000
_cell.length_c   1.000
_cell.angle_alpha   90.00
_cell.angle_beta   90.00
_cell.angle_gamma   90.00
#
_symmetry.space_group_name_H-M   'P 1'
#
loop_
_entity.id
_entity.type
_entity.pdbx_description
1 polymer ?
#
loop_
_entity_poly.entity_id
_entity_poly.type
_entity_poly.pdbx_seq_one_letter_code
_entity_poly.pdbx_strand_id
1 'polypeptide(L)' 'MGARRLHTVVERLLETVLFEAPDCDGAKTVDAAHVDSVLGELVKDEDLSRYIL' A
#
# COMPACT_ATOMS: atom_id res chain seq x y z
N MET A 1 -6.74 15.18 -11.07
CA MET A 1 -6.42 14.84 -9.67
C MET A 1 -5.63 13.52 -9.53
N GLY A 2 -4.88 13.07 -10.56
CA GLY A 2 -4.21 11.77 -10.53
C GLY A 2 -3.02 11.67 -9.56
N ALA A 3 -2.26 12.74 -9.37
CA ALA A 3 -1.07 12.74 -8.49
C ALA A 3 -1.41 12.60 -7.00
N ARG A 4 -2.61 13.05 -6.56
CA ARG A 4 -3.03 12.89 -5.16
C ARG A 4 -3.42 11.46 -4.83
N ARG A 5 -4.04 10.73 -5.77
CA ARG A 5 -4.37 9.31 -5.61
C ARG A 5 -3.12 8.47 -5.40
N LEU A 6 -2.07 8.75 -6.17
CA LEU A 6 -0.80 8.05 -6.02
C LEU A 6 -0.17 8.29 -4.64
N HIS A 7 -0.30 9.50 -4.11
CA HIS A 7 0.20 9.84 -2.78
C HIS A 7 -0.47 8.97 -1.71
N THR A 8 -1.80 8.91 -1.69
CA THR A 8 -2.57 8.14 -0.70
C THR A 8 -2.28 6.64 -0.77
N VAL A 9 -2.15 6.10 -1.98
CA VAL A 9 -1.79 4.68 -2.20
C VAL A 9 -0.39 4.37 -1.67
N VAL A 10 0.59 5.23 -1.97
CA VAL A 10 1.97 5.06 -1.50
C VAL A 10 2.07 5.19 0.02
N GLU A 11 1.34 6.13 0.63
CA GLU A 11 1.29 6.32 2.08
C GLU A 11 0.79 5.06 2.80
N ARG A 12 -0.33 4.49 2.35
CA ARG A 12 -0.89 3.25 2.90
C ARG A 12 0.06 2.06 2.77
N LEU A 13 0.71 1.93 1.61
CA LEU A 13 1.66 0.86 1.37
C LEU A 13 2.89 0.99 2.28
N LEU A 14 3.42 2.21 2.44
CA LEU A 14 4.55 2.48 3.32
C LEU A 14 4.19 2.35 4.80
N GLU A 15 2.96 2.65 5.20
CA GLU A 15 2.49 2.50 6.58
C GLU A 15 2.65 1.06 7.08
N THR A 16 2.23 0.07 6.30
CA THR A 16 2.40 -1.35 6.64
C THR A 16 3.88 -1.74 6.70
N VAL A 17 4.68 -1.28 5.73
CA VAL A 17 6.12 -1.58 5.68
C VAL A 17 6.85 -0.95 6.87
N LEU A 18 6.51 0.29 7.25
CA LEU A 18 7.11 1.00 8.38
C LEU A 18 6.67 0.44 9.73
N PHE A 19 5.45 -0.10 9.83
CA PHE A 19 4.97 -0.81 11.01
C PHE A 19 5.76 -2.11 11.25
N GLU A 20 6.07 -2.84 10.18
CA GLU A 20 6.80 -4.11 10.25
C GLU A 20 8.33 -3.92 10.22
N ALA A 21 8.83 -2.76 9.80
CA ALA A 21 10.24 -2.41 9.75
C ALA A 21 11.01 -2.58 11.08
N PRO A 22 10.51 -2.14 12.25
CA PRO A 22 11.22 -2.32 13.51
C PRO A 22 11.37 -3.79 13.95
N ASP A 23 10.51 -4.69 13.47
CA ASP A 23 10.59 -6.13 13.74
C ASP A 23 11.40 -6.89 12.68
N CYS A 24 11.82 -6.23 11.60
CA CYS A 24 12.64 -6.83 10.55
C CYS A 24 14.13 -6.53 10.78
N ASP A 25 14.90 -7.56 11.14
CA ASP A 25 16.37 -7.50 11.15
C ASP A 25 16.88 -7.57 9.69
N GLY A 26 16.75 -6.47 8.94
CA GLY A 26 17.22 -6.38 7.55
C GLY A 26 16.40 -5.47 6.62
N ALA A 27 16.80 -5.41 5.35
CA ALA A 27 16.09 -4.64 4.34
C ALA A 27 14.83 -5.39 3.86
N LYS A 28 13.68 -4.71 3.87
CA LYS A 28 12.43 -5.24 3.34
C LYS A 28 12.27 -4.86 1.86
N THR A 29 12.20 -5.86 0.99
CA THR A 29 11.93 -5.65 -0.44
C THR A 29 10.43 -5.58 -0.68
N VAL A 30 9.96 -4.46 -1.22
CA VAL A 30 8.58 -4.29 -1.67
C VAL A 30 8.53 -4.71 -3.15
N ASP A 31 7.99 -5.90 -3.42
CA ASP A 31 7.83 -6.42 -4.78
C ASP A 31 6.37 -6.29 -5.26
N ALA A 32 6.14 -6.67 -6.51
CA ALA A 32 4.81 -6.62 -7.11
C ALA A 32 3.80 -7.52 -6.37
N ALA A 33 4.23 -8.65 -5.81
CA ALA A 33 3.36 -9.56 -5.06
C ALA A 33 2.92 -8.94 -3.73
N HIS A 34 3.82 -8.24 -3.04
CA HIS A 34 3.51 -7.49 -1.83
C HIS A 34 2.54 -6.34 -2.13
N VAL A 35 2.81 -5.57 -3.18
CA VAL A 35 1.92 -4.50 -3.66
C VAL A 35 0.52 -5.04 -3.98
N ASP A 36 0.42 -6.18 -4.67
CA ASP A 36 -0.86 -6.79 -5.06
C ASP A 36 -1.60 -7.41 -3.85
N SER A 37 -0.88 -7.89 -2.83
CA SER A 37 -1.50 -8.34 -1.59
C SER A 37 -2.16 -7.20 -0.82
N VAL A 38 -1.51 -6.02 -0.78
CA VAL A 38 -2.00 -4.83 -0.06
C VAL A 38 -3.09 -4.11 -0.87
N LEU A 39 -2.87 -3.93 -2.17
CA LEU A 39 -3.84 -3.25 -3.04
C LEU A 39 -4.97 -4.16 -3.49
N GLY A 40 -4.76 -5.47 -3.60
CA GLY A 40 -5.79 -6.42 -4.02
C GLY A 40 -6.93 -6.54 -3.01
N GLU A 41 -6.65 -6.39 -1.72
CA GLU A 41 -7.68 -6.24 -0.69
C GLU A 41 -8.43 -4.91 -0.84
N LEU A 42 -7.71 -3.80 -1.09
CA LEU A 42 -8.30 -2.48 -1.28
C LEU A 42 -9.17 -2.37 -2.55
N VAL A 43 -8.78 -3.03 -3.64
CA VAL A 43 -9.44 -2.97 -4.94
C VAL A 43 -10.72 -3.82 -4.96
N LYS A 44 -10.78 -4.87 -4.12
CA LYS A 44 -12.02 -5.64 -3.94
C LYS A 44 -13.12 -4.84 -3.25
N ASP A 45 -12.75 -3.79 -2.54
CA ASP A 45 -13.67 -2.91 -1.86
C ASP A 45 -13.94 -1.68 -2.77
N GLU A 46 -14.96 -1.82 -3.61
CA GLU A 46 -15.29 -0.89 -4.71
C GLU A 46 -15.46 0.56 -4.21
N ASP A 47 -15.95 0.73 -2.97
CA ASP A 47 -16.14 2.01 -2.30
C ASP A 47 -14.82 2.61 -1.79
N LEU A 48 -13.90 1.79 -1.27
CA LEU A 48 -12.54 2.21 -0.90
C LEU A 48 -11.71 2.57 -2.13
N SER A 49 -11.88 1.85 -3.23
CA SER A 49 -11.29 2.22 -4.51
C SER A 49 -11.81 3.60 -4.96
N ARG A 50 -13.10 3.93 -4.81
CA ARG A 50 -13.58 5.28 -5.18
C ARG A 50 -13.07 6.40 -4.29
N TYR A 51 -12.72 6.09 -3.04
CA TYR A 51 -12.26 7.08 -2.07
C TYR A 51 -10.74 7.29 -2.08
N ILE A 52 -9.97 6.26 -2.46
CA ILE A 52 -8.50 6.26 -2.47
C ILE A 52 -7.95 6.37 -3.91
N LEU A 53 -8.63 5.72 -4.86
CA LEU A 53 -8.43 5.78 -6.32
C LEU A 53 -9.50 6.72 -6.93
#